data_AF-A0A1M4URP1-F1
#
_entry.id   AF-A0A1M4URP1-F1
#
_cell.length_a   1.000
_cell.length_b   1.000
_cell.length_c   1.000
_cell.angle_alpha   90.00
_cell.angle_beta   90.00
_cell.angle_gamma   90.00
#
_symmetry.space_group_name_H-M   'P 1'
#
loop_
_entity.id
_entity.type
_entity.pdbx_description
1 polymer ?
#
loop_
_entity_poly.entity_id
_entity_poly.type
_entity_poly.pdbx_seq_one_letter_code
_entity_poly.pdbx_strand_id
1 'polypeptide(L)'
;MILLLLSTVLILPVLAGWGKIMERFTGSLLNGISGNVVTGILGLSLTWTVLAFFIPMTIYVEIPFVLAGILFFFIRKLYIEFYKFSRKDIFLIGGISLIILYTGSFYPYILDHFGYYVPTIKWLTEFGLIKGISNLDLTLGQMSVWHIFQAGFSNFSDPFLRMNAILLIIYTLYIFERKSWIQLCFIPVLLLFSQSPSPDLPVITLSLIILNEIIKGNKNIGLLFAYSVFIFSIKPTMIWLPVFTFLCSVFIFKPNYKHFIFGILILLLFFIKNIWTFGYPVFPVALGDLGFSWKPNPEVLKISSQYAIQKTYDMQYTYEEIQKFSSYDAVRNWFSLEGIKSKINIIFILSLALFSVFAILKKKKIITLICISLLIKSILVLAFSAQYRFFIDVFFVIFFILFIQLSKRNSLVFFSALSFMVIGVLSFPNFIRQYIPSFKPGNFMAGFKKEQLYKPSTYHYNKFETFRTGNLKFNISKDYPFNFDTPLPAISSGYILDDVQSGIFPQYIDEKNIKKGLIWKKLTAKEKKELENVINSIKNTDK
;
A
#
# COMPACT_ATOMS: atom_id res chain seq x y z
N MET A 1 3.92 21.88 -4.75
CA MET A 1 2.55 21.93 -4.23
C MET A 1 1.60 22.32 -5.34
N ILE A 2 1.88 23.38 -6.10
CA ILE A 2 1.08 23.80 -7.26
C ILE A 2 0.90 22.68 -8.29
N LEU A 3 1.97 21.97 -8.69
CA LEU A 3 1.83 20.87 -9.65
C LEU A 3 0.95 19.73 -9.11
N LEU A 4 1.01 19.45 -7.81
CA LEU A 4 0.15 18.45 -7.17
C LEU A 4 -1.31 18.92 -7.09
N LEU A 5 -1.55 20.22 -6.93
CA LEU A 5 -2.89 20.80 -7.04
C LEU A 5 -3.45 20.60 -8.45
N LEU A 6 -2.66 20.86 -9.50
CA LEU A 6 -3.08 20.63 -10.89
C LEU A 6 -3.38 19.16 -11.16
N SER A 7 -2.52 18.24 -10.68
CA SER A 7 -2.78 16.80 -10.72
C SER A 7 -4.11 16.44 -10.02
N THR A 8 -4.39 17.04 -8.86
CA THR A 8 -5.64 16.82 -8.12
C THR A 8 -6.85 17.31 -8.91
N VAL A 9 -6.79 18.52 -9.48
CA VAL A 9 -7.86 19.12 -10.28
C VAL A 9 -8.15 18.31 -11.54
N LEU A 10 -7.14 17.65 -12.11
CA LEU A 10 -7.30 16.76 -13.26
C LEU A 10 -7.87 15.39 -12.87
N ILE A 11 -7.27 14.73 -11.88
CA ILE A 11 -7.57 13.34 -11.53
C ILE A 11 -8.94 13.21 -10.86
N LEU A 12 -9.36 14.16 -10.03
CA LEU A 12 -10.66 14.12 -9.36
C LEU A 12 -11.84 13.97 -10.34
N PRO A 13 -11.98 14.83 -11.38
CA PRO A 13 -12.96 14.65 -12.45
C PRO A 13 -12.86 13.30 -13.16
N VAL A 14 -11.64 12.85 -13.50
CA VAL A 14 -11.41 11.57 -14.19
C VAL A 14 -11.99 10.42 -13.38
N LEU A 15 -11.64 10.35 -12.09
CA LEU A 15 -12.13 9.29 -11.20
C LEU A 15 -13.64 9.37 -10.99
N ALA A 16 -14.21 10.56 -10.85
CA ALA A 16 -15.65 10.74 -10.73
C ALA A 16 -16.40 10.28 -12.00
N GLY A 17 -15.88 10.60 -13.18
CA GLY A 17 -16.43 10.18 -14.46
C GLY A 17 -16.40 8.66 -14.65
N TRP A 18 -15.25 8.03 -14.38
CA TRP A 18 -15.13 6.57 -14.36
C TRP A 18 -16.02 5.91 -13.31
N GLY A 19 -16.21 6.56 -12.17
CA GLY A 19 -17.20 6.18 -11.17
C GLY A 19 -18.59 6.01 -11.76
N LYS A 20 -19.07 7.00 -12.51
CA LYS A 20 -20.37 6.92 -13.17
C LYS A 20 -20.46 5.89 -14.29
N ILE A 21 -19.36 5.59 -14.96
CA ILE A 21 -19.32 4.48 -15.92
C ILE A 21 -19.50 3.17 -15.15
N MET A 22 -18.71 2.97 -14.11
CA MET A 22 -18.68 1.75 -13.30
C MET A 22 -19.99 1.49 -12.56
N GLU A 23 -20.63 2.54 -12.01
CA GLU A 23 -21.93 2.42 -11.34
C GLU A 23 -23.02 1.82 -12.23
N ARG A 24 -22.93 1.94 -13.56
CA ARG A 24 -23.91 1.30 -14.46
C ARG A 24 -23.76 -0.21 -14.53
N PHE A 25 -22.57 -0.73 -14.26
CA PHE A 25 -22.27 -2.16 -14.28
C PHE A 25 -22.49 -2.81 -12.91
N THR A 26 -22.08 -2.15 -11.83
CA THR A 26 -22.12 -2.72 -10.48
C THR A 26 -23.22 -2.17 -9.59
N GLY A 27 -23.83 -1.05 -9.96
CA GLY A 27 -24.65 -0.24 -9.06
C GLY A 27 -23.81 0.69 -8.19
N SER A 28 -24.50 1.48 -7.36
CA SER A 28 -23.88 2.46 -6.46
C SER A 28 -23.86 1.94 -5.02
N LEU A 29 -22.69 2.04 -4.38
CA LEU A 29 -22.53 1.78 -2.94
C LEU A 29 -22.66 3.07 -2.13
N LEU A 30 -22.07 4.15 -2.64
CA LEU A 30 -21.85 5.42 -1.97
C LEU A 30 -22.49 6.52 -2.81
N ASN A 31 -23.24 7.41 -2.16
CA ASN A 31 -23.83 8.57 -2.84
C ASN A 31 -22.90 9.78 -2.73
N GLY A 32 -22.96 10.69 -3.70
CA GLY A 32 -22.18 11.93 -3.73
C GLY A 32 -20.95 11.84 -4.62
N ILE A 33 -20.14 12.90 -4.63
CA ILE A 33 -18.93 12.97 -5.45
C ILE A 33 -17.88 11.99 -4.94
N SER A 34 -17.73 11.83 -3.63
CA SER A 34 -16.76 10.87 -3.08
C SER A 34 -17.11 9.44 -3.45
N GLY A 35 -18.41 9.11 -3.50
CA GLY A 35 -18.88 7.78 -3.91
C GLY A 35 -18.57 7.46 -5.36
N ASN A 36 -18.78 8.44 -6.26
CA ASN A 36 -18.38 8.30 -7.67
C ASN A 36 -16.87 8.07 -7.75
N VAL A 37 -16.07 8.92 -7.10
CA VAL A 37 -14.61 8.81 -7.14
C VAL A 37 -14.09 7.48 -6.61
N VAL A 38 -14.59 7.01 -5.46
CA VAL A 38 -14.22 5.71 -4.87
C VAL A 38 -14.60 4.54 -5.80
N THR A 39 -15.73 4.64 -6.48
CA THR A 39 -16.14 3.66 -7.50
C THR A 39 -15.25 3.73 -8.74
N GLY A 40 -14.80 4.91 -9.13
CA GLY A 40 -13.82 5.10 -10.20
C GLY A 40 -12.47 4.50 -9.87
N ILE A 41 -11.98 4.66 -8.63
CA ILE A 41 -10.76 4.02 -8.14
C ILE A 41 -10.89 2.50 -8.26
N LEU A 42 -11.99 1.91 -7.78
CA LEU A 42 -12.24 0.47 -7.92
C LEU A 42 -12.23 0.04 -9.39
N GLY A 43 -13.02 0.70 -10.24
CA GLY A 43 -13.15 0.36 -11.66
C GLY A 43 -11.81 0.42 -12.39
N LEU A 44 -11.11 1.56 -12.32
CA LEU A 44 -9.81 1.73 -12.98
C LEU A 44 -8.76 0.78 -12.45
N SER A 45 -8.71 0.55 -11.13
CA SER A 45 -7.74 -0.39 -10.55
C SER A 45 -7.93 -1.80 -11.11
N LEU A 46 -9.17 -2.27 -11.22
CA LEU A 46 -9.47 -3.60 -11.78
C LEU A 46 -9.17 -3.65 -13.28
N THR A 47 -9.64 -2.66 -14.05
CA THR A 47 -9.41 -2.60 -15.49
C THR A 47 -7.92 -2.53 -15.83
N TRP A 48 -7.15 -1.68 -15.16
CA TRP A 48 -5.71 -1.58 -15.37
C TRP A 48 -4.97 -2.82 -14.87
N THR A 49 -5.43 -3.49 -13.82
CA THR A 49 -4.85 -4.79 -13.41
C THR A 49 -5.00 -5.83 -14.52
N VAL A 50 -6.16 -5.91 -15.18
CA VAL A 50 -6.35 -6.81 -16.33
C VAL A 50 -5.48 -6.38 -17.51
N LEU A 51 -5.43 -5.10 -17.84
CA LEU A 51 -4.62 -4.59 -18.95
C LEU A 51 -3.11 -4.80 -18.72
N ALA A 52 -2.64 -4.72 -17.48
CA ALA A 52 -1.23 -4.85 -17.12
C ALA A 52 -0.63 -6.21 -17.51
N PHE A 53 -1.44 -7.26 -17.65
CA PHE A 53 -0.97 -8.57 -18.15
C PHE A 53 -0.51 -8.52 -19.60
N PHE A 54 -1.07 -7.61 -20.41
CA PHE A 54 -0.90 -7.61 -21.85
C PHE A 54 -0.04 -6.42 -22.31
N ILE A 55 -0.27 -5.25 -21.73
CA ILE A 55 0.34 -3.99 -22.15
C ILE A 55 0.93 -3.21 -20.96
N PRO A 56 2.04 -2.49 -21.18
CA PRO A 56 2.60 -1.59 -20.17
C PRO A 56 1.71 -0.37 -19.94
N MET A 57 1.74 0.17 -18.72
CA MET A 57 0.98 1.35 -18.28
C MET A 57 1.61 2.66 -18.78
N THR A 58 1.74 2.76 -20.10
CA THR A 58 2.34 3.91 -20.79
C THR A 58 1.36 5.07 -20.94
N ILE A 59 1.87 6.20 -21.42
CA ILE A 59 1.07 7.37 -21.79
C ILE A 59 -0.08 7.05 -22.77
N TYR A 60 0.10 6.03 -23.62
CA TYR A 60 -0.93 5.58 -24.57
C TYR A 60 -2.12 4.88 -23.90
N VAL A 61 -1.92 4.33 -22.70
CA VAL A 61 -3.00 3.81 -21.85
C VAL A 61 -3.60 4.95 -21.04
N GLU A 62 -2.78 5.85 -20.51
CA GLU A 62 -3.25 6.95 -19.65
C GLU A 62 -4.18 7.93 -20.39
N ILE A 63 -3.79 8.41 -21.58
CA ILE A 63 -4.54 9.45 -22.32
C ILE A 63 -6.00 9.05 -22.58
N PRO A 64 -6.32 7.88 -23.19
CA PRO A 64 -7.69 7.49 -23.46
C PRO A 64 -8.55 7.40 -22.19
N PHE A 65 -7.98 6.88 -21.10
CA PHE A 65 -8.68 6.76 -19.83
C PHE A 65 -8.93 8.12 -19.18
N VAL A 66 -7.96 9.03 -19.21
CA VAL A 66 -8.14 10.41 -18.73
C VAL A 66 -9.22 11.13 -19.55
N LEU A 67 -9.13 11.08 -20.88
CA LEU A 67 -10.12 11.71 -21.77
C LEU A 67 -11.54 11.16 -21.55
N ALA A 68 -11.68 9.84 -21.45
CA ALA A 68 -12.97 9.21 -21.16
C ALA A 68 -13.53 9.66 -19.80
N GLY A 69 -12.69 9.68 -18.75
CA GLY A 69 -13.10 10.13 -17.42
C GLY A 69 -13.60 11.57 -17.42
N ILE A 70 -12.85 12.50 -18.03
CA ILE A 70 -13.23 13.92 -18.16
C ILE A 70 -14.52 14.06 -18.97
N LEU A 71 -14.63 13.37 -20.10
CA LEU A 71 -15.82 13.41 -20.94
C LEU A 71 -17.07 13.00 -20.15
N PHE A 72 -17.02 11.87 -19.44
CA PHE A 72 -18.15 11.41 -18.64
C PHE A 72 -18.43 12.29 -17.42
N PHE A 73 -17.41 12.94 -16.85
CA PHE A 73 -17.61 13.93 -15.78
C PHE A 73 -18.50 15.10 -16.22
N PHE A 74 -18.24 15.64 -17.42
CA PHE A 74 -19.04 16.74 -17.97
C PHE A 74 -20.39 16.29 -18.53
N ILE A 75 -20.44 15.17 -19.29
CA ILE A 75 -21.70 14.61 -19.82
C ILE A 75 -22.69 14.32 -18.68
N ARG A 76 -22.20 13.79 -17.55
CA ARG A 76 -23.03 13.46 -16.39
C ARG A 76 -23.19 14.64 -15.42
N LYS A 77 -22.68 15.83 -15.78
CA LYS A 77 -22.75 17.06 -14.99
C LYS A 77 -22.33 16.89 -13.53
N LEU A 78 -21.31 16.08 -13.28
CA LEU A 78 -20.90 15.73 -11.91
C LEU A 78 -20.32 16.91 -11.14
N TYR A 79 -19.88 17.96 -11.84
CA TYR A 79 -19.48 19.22 -11.23
C TYR A 79 -20.60 19.86 -10.38
N ILE A 80 -21.88 19.55 -10.67
CA ILE A 80 -23.03 20.05 -9.90
C ILE A 80 -23.01 19.51 -8.46
N GLU A 81 -22.48 18.31 -8.23
CA GLU A 81 -22.39 17.70 -6.89
C GLU A 81 -21.55 18.53 -5.93
N PHE A 82 -20.55 19.28 -6.42
CA PHE A 82 -19.74 20.18 -5.58
C PHE A 82 -20.54 21.37 -5.02
N TYR A 83 -21.65 21.77 -5.65
CA TYR A 83 -22.51 22.84 -5.14
C TYR A 83 -23.40 22.39 -3.97
N LYS A 84 -23.45 21.08 -3.66
CA LYS A 84 -24.18 20.57 -2.49
C LYS A 84 -23.49 20.90 -1.17
N PHE A 85 -22.19 21.22 -1.20
CA PHE A 85 -21.46 21.64 -0.02
C PHE A 85 -21.80 23.09 0.34
N SER A 86 -21.95 23.37 1.65
CA SER A 86 -22.12 24.75 2.11
C SER A 86 -20.84 25.57 1.88
N ARG A 87 -20.95 26.90 1.71
CA ARG A 87 -19.76 27.77 1.55
C ARG A 87 -18.74 27.60 2.69
N LYS A 88 -19.21 27.39 3.92
CA LYS A 88 -18.37 27.12 5.09
C LYS A 88 -17.63 25.79 4.97
N ASP A 89 -18.30 24.75 4.49
CA ASP A 89 -17.69 23.44 4.28
C ASP A 89 -16.66 23.47 3.14
N ILE A 90 -16.96 24.16 2.04
CA ILE A 90 -16.01 24.34 0.92
C ILE A 90 -14.72 25.02 1.42
N PHE A 91 -14.84 26.08 2.23
CA PHE A 91 -13.67 26.76 2.79
C PHE A 91 -12.84 25.83 3.68
N LEU A 92 -13.48 25.04 4.54
CA LEU A 92 -12.80 24.06 5.39
C LEU A 92 -12.14 22.95 4.58
N ILE A 93 -12.83 22.39 3.59
CA ILE A 93 -12.29 21.36 2.68
C ILE A 93 -11.07 21.94 1.95
N GLY A 94 -11.15 23.18 1.45
CA GLY A 94 -10.05 23.86 0.79
C GLY A 94 -8.83 24.04 1.70
N GLY A 95 -9.03 24.49 2.95
CA GLY A 95 -7.96 24.62 3.94
C GLY A 95 -7.30 23.29 4.31
N ILE A 96 -8.09 22.24 4.53
CA ILE A 96 -7.58 20.88 4.79
C ILE A 96 -6.82 20.36 3.56
N SER A 97 -7.35 20.59 2.35
CA SER A 97 -6.70 20.19 1.11
C SER A 97 -5.36 20.90 0.92
N LEU A 98 -5.24 22.19 1.27
CA LEU A 98 -3.96 22.90 1.25
C LEU A 98 -2.92 22.25 2.17
N ILE A 99 -3.32 21.86 3.38
CA ILE A 99 -2.44 21.13 4.33
C ILE A 99 -2.00 19.79 3.73
N ILE A 100 -2.91 19.05 3.12
CA ILE A 100 -2.60 17.77 2.46
C ILE A 100 -1.63 17.98 1.29
N LEU A 101 -1.86 18.98 0.44
CA LEU A 101 -1.00 19.29 -0.69
C LEU A 101 0.39 19.75 -0.25
N TYR A 102 0.46 20.55 0.81
CA TYR A 102 1.71 21.00 1.41
C TYR A 102 2.50 19.81 1.94
N THR A 103 1.91 18.98 2.79
CA THR A 103 2.58 17.79 3.35
C THR A 103 2.92 16.75 2.29
N GLY A 104 2.06 16.52 1.30
CA GLY A 104 2.32 15.62 0.16
C GLY A 104 3.48 16.08 -0.74
N SER A 105 3.86 17.36 -0.68
CA SER A 105 4.99 17.91 -1.45
C SER A 105 6.37 17.63 -0.84
N PHE A 106 6.45 17.14 0.40
CA PHE A 106 7.71 16.77 1.05
C PHE A 106 8.37 15.54 0.42
N TYR A 107 9.63 15.31 0.80
CA TYR A 107 10.37 14.11 0.41
C TYR A 107 9.73 12.85 1.00
N PRO A 108 9.63 11.76 0.21
CA PRO A 108 9.24 10.46 0.74
C PRO A 108 10.35 9.91 1.63
N TYR A 109 10.01 9.36 2.79
CA TYR A 109 11.00 8.86 3.74
C TYR A 109 10.77 7.40 4.16
N ILE A 110 9.69 6.79 3.69
CA ILE A 110 9.36 5.39 3.97
C ILE A 110 10.32 4.49 3.16
N LEU A 111 11.04 3.58 3.82
CA LEU A 111 12.04 2.73 3.17
C LEU A 111 11.50 1.93 1.97
N ASP A 112 10.29 1.39 2.09
CA ASP A 112 9.62 0.64 1.01
C ASP A 112 9.41 1.49 -0.26
N HIS A 113 9.40 2.83 -0.16
CA HIS A 113 9.38 3.73 -1.30
C HIS A 113 10.53 3.43 -2.25
N PHE A 114 11.73 3.31 -1.68
CA PHE A 114 12.95 3.04 -2.42
C PHE A 114 13.08 1.56 -2.75
N GLY A 115 12.65 0.69 -1.84
CA GLY A 115 12.77 -0.75 -1.97
C GLY A 115 11.91 -1.35 -3.08
N TYR A 116 10.60 -1.08 -3.12
CA TYR A 116 9.72 -1.70 -4.12
C TYR A 116 8.57 -0.84 -4.62
N TYR A 117 8.12 0.22 -3.94
CA TYR A 117 6.97 1.00 -4.43
C TYR A 117 7.27 1.65 -5.78
N VAL A 118 8.35 2.45 -5.87
CA VAL A 118 8.76 3.11 -7.12
C VAL A 118 9.28 2.10 -8.14
N PRO A 119 10.15 1.12 -7.80
CA PRO A 119 10.53 0.06 -8.72
C PRO A 119 9.35 -0.67 -9.35
N THR A 120 8.33 -1.02 -8.57
CA THR A 120 7.13 -1.70 -9.07
C THR A 120 6.40 -0.84 -10.10
N ILE A 121 6.18 0.44 -9.80
CA ILE A 121 5.52 1.36 -10.73
C ILE A 121 6.32 1.48 -12.03
N LYS A 122 7.66 1.56 -11.96
CA LYS A 122 8.54 1.62 -13.12
C LYS A 122 8.45 0.37 -14.00
N TRP A 123 8.43 -0.82 -13.38
CA TRP A 123 8.23 -2.08 -14.11
C TRP A 123 6.87 -2.13 -14.83
N LEU A 124 5.82 -1.66 -14.16
CA LEU A 124 4.47 -1.61 -14.73
C LEU A 124 4.36 -0.63 -15.90
N THR A 125 5.05 0.51 -15.84
CA THR A 125 5.05 1.54 -16.90
C THR A 125 5.89 1.14 -18.11
N GLU A 126 7.00 0.45 -17.91
CA GLU A 126 7.90 0.06 -19.01
C GLU A 126 7.48 -1.28 -19.65
N PHE A 127 7.07 -2.26 -18.85
CA PHE A 127 6.84 -3.63 -19.34
C PHE A 127 5.47 -4.23 -19.00
N GLY A 128 4.76 -3.69 -18.01
CA GLY A 128 3.54 -4.29 -17.46
C GLY A 128 3.85 -5.37 -16.41
N LEU A 129 2.94 -6.34 -16.23
CA LEU A 129 3.14 -7.47 -15.32
C LEU A 129 4.05 -8.52 -15.95
N ILE A 130 5.29 -8.59 -15.48
CA ILE A 130 6.26 -9.59 -15.90
C ILE A 130 6.04 -10.90 -15.15
N LYS A 131 5.96 -12.01 -15.90
CA LYS A 131 5.82 -13.36 -15.35
C LYS A 131 7.09 -13.74 -14.56
N GLY A 132 6.93 -14.20 -13.32
CA GLY A 132 8.05 -14.60 -12.47
C GLY A 132 9.00 -13.46 -12.09
N ILE A 133 8.52 -12.20 -12.08
CA ILE A 133 9.33 -11.03 -11.71
C ILE A 133 9.97 -11.15 -10.32
N SER A 134 9.36 -11.91 -9.41
CA SER A 134 9.92 -12.19 -8.09
C SER A 134 11.22 -12.98 -8.10
N ASN A 135 11.61 -13.58 -9.24
CA ASN A 135 12.93 -14.20 -9.41
C ASN A 135 14.05 -13.16 -9.55
N LEU A 136 13.70 -11.92 -9.92
CA LEU A 136 14.67 -10.83 -10.04
C LEU A 136 14.98 -10.21 -8.67
N ASP A 137 13.91 -9.70 -8.04
CA ASP A 137 13.91 -9.19 -6.67
C ASP A 137 12.63 -9.71 -6.03
N LEU A 138 12.71 -10.44 -4.92
CA LEU A 138 11.55 -11.11 -4.33
C LEU A 138 10.41 -10.14 -4.00
N THR A 139 10.73 -8.92 -3.53
CA THR A 139 9.78 -7.86 -3.19
C THR A 139 9.00 -7.32 -4.39
N LEU A 140 9.52 -7.46 -5.62
CA LEU A 140 8.75 -7.13 -6.82
C LEU A 140 7.56 -8.08 -7.02
N GLY A 141 7.54 -9.24 -6.38
CA GLY A 141 6.35 -10.09 -6.31
C GLY A 141 5.16 -9.42 -5.59
N GLN A 142 5.43 -8.40 -4.77
CA GLN A 142 4.44 -7.67 -3.96
C GLN A 142 3.65 -6.61 -4.76
N MET A 143 3.64 -6.66 -6.10
CA MET A 143 2.94 -5.66 -6.93
C MET A 143 1.46 -5.58 -6.56
N SER A 144 1.09 -4.58 -5.75
CA SER A 144 -0.29 -4.39 -5.31
C SER A 144 -1.13 -3.76 -6.40
N VAL A 145 -2.44 -3.98 -6.32
CA VAL A 145 -3.43 -3.34 -7.20
C VAL A 145 -3.34 -1.81 -7.11
N TRP A 146 -2.92 -1.26 -5.96
CA TRP A 146 -2.70 0.18 -5.82
C TRP A 146 -1.49 0.69 -6.62
N HIS A 147 -0.39 -0.04 -6.69
CA HIS A 147 0.75 0.36 -7.54
C HIS A 147 0.38 0.31 -9.03
N ILE A 148 -0.44 -0.65 -9.44
CA ILE A 148 -0.99 -0.71 -10.81
C ILE A 148 -1.87 0.52 -11.08
N PHE A 149 -2.73 0.86 -10.13
CA PHE A 149 -3.54 2.08 -10.22
C PHE A 149 -2.69 3.35 -10.35
N GLN A 150 -1.60 3.45 -9.58
CA GLN A 150 -0.70 4.60 -9.65
C GLN A 150 0.10 4.63 -10.96
N ALA A 151 0.55 3.46 -11.44
CA ALA A 151 1.25 3.35 -12.72
C ALA A 151 0.42 3.90 -13.88
N GLY A 152 -0.89 3.65 -13.89
CA GLY A 152 -1.81 4.16 -14.91
C GLY A 152 -1.94 5.69 -14.96
N PHE A 153 -1.54 6.42 -13.91
CA PHE A 153 -1.52 7.89 -13.86
C PHE A 153 -0.11 8.49 -13.84
N SER A 154 0.93 7.66 -13.86
CA SER A 154 2.29 8.10 -13.54
C SER A 154 3.03 8.81 -14.67
N ASN A 155 2.50 8.83 -15.91
CA ASN A 155 3.24 9.45 -17.02
C ASN A 155 3.08 10.97 -17.01
N PHE A 156 1.86 11.49 -16.97
CA PHE A 156 1.63 12.95 -17.00
C PHE A 156 0.66 13.47 -15.94
N SER A 157 -0.31 12.67 -15.49
CA SER A 157 -1.32 13.13 -14.54
C SER A 157 -0.76 13.24 -13.12
N ASP A 158 0.07 12.29 -12.69
CA ASP A 158 0.75 12.24 -11.40
C ASP A 158 2.21 11.74 -11.54
N PRO A 159 3.08 12.49 -12.23
CA PRO A 159 4.48 12.08 -12.46
C PRO A 159 5.34 12.03 -11.19
N PHE A 160 4.81 12.52 -10.06
CA PHE A 160 5.50 12.51 -8.77
C PHE A 160 5.01 11.38 -7.84
N LEU A 161 4.09 10.53 -8.30
CA LEU A 161 3.56 9.39 -7.54
C LEU A 161 2.95 9.81 -6.19
N ARG A 162 2.17 10.90 -6.20
CA ARG A 162 1.52 11.52 -5.04
C ARG A 162 0.02 11.24 -4.95
N MET A 163 -0.46 10.20 -5.63
CA MET A 163 -1.86 9.74 -5.57
C MET A 163 -2.40 9.58 -4.14
N ASN A 164 -1.56 9.24 -3.17
CA ASN A 164 -1.96 9.16 -1.76
C ASN A 164 -2.44 10.50 -1.18
N ALA A 165 -1.84 11.63 -1.58
CA ALA A 165 -2.31 12.96 -1.21
C ALA A 165 -3.67 13.27 -1.86
N ILE A 166 -3.85 12.89 -3.13
CA ILE A 166 -5.14 13.03 -3.84
C ILE A 166 -6.22 12.21 -3.13
N LEU A 167 -5.90 10.98 -2.72
CA LEU A 167 -6.82 10.12 -1.96
C LEU A 167 -7.21 10.72 -0.60
N LEU A 168 -6.32 11.42 0.09
CA LEU A 168 -6.69 12.12 1.33
C LEU A 168 -7.64 13.30 1.10
N ILE A 169 -7.52 13.99 -0.04
CA ILE A 169 -8.48 15.03 -0.43
C ILE A 169 -9.85 14.38 -0.70
N ILE A 170 -9.88 13.25 -1.41
CA ILE A 170 -11.11 12.45 -1.64
C ILE A 170 -11.71 12.00 -0.32
N TYR A 171 -10.88 11.53 0.61
CA TYR A 171 -11.31 11.11 1.93
C TYR A 171 -11.89 12.29 2.74
N THR A 172 -11.30 13.48 2.61
CA THR A 172 -11.85 14.71 3.20
C THR A 172 -13.24 15.01 2.63
N LEU A 173 -13.42 14.93 1.30
CA LEU A 173 -14.74 15.10 0.67
C LEU A 173 -15.76 14.11 1.26
N TYR A 174 -15.39 12.83 1.36
CA TYR A 174 -16.24 11.80 1.96
C TYR A 174 -16.66 12.15 3.40
N ILE A 175 -15.72 12.60 4.23
CA ILE A 175 -15.97 12.94 5.63
C ILE A 175 -17.02 14.05 5.75
N PHE A 176 -16.95 15.07 4.89
CA PHE A 176 -17.92 16.16 4.89
C PHE A 176 -19.27 15.73 4.30
N GLU A 177 -19.29 14.94 3.22
CA GLU A 177 -20.54 14.41 2.64
C GLU A 177 -21.29 13.52 3.63
N ARG A 178 -20.56 12.65 4.34
CA ARG A 178 -21.13 11.74 5.33
C ARG A 178 -21.21 12.35 6.72
N LYS A 179 -20.68 13.54 6.97
CA LYS A 179 -20.61 14.17 8.30
C LYS A 179 -20.02 13.22 9.36
N SER A 180 -19.02 12.41 8.98
CA SER A 180 -18.35 11.44 9.88
C SER A 180 -17.12 12.06 10.53
N TRP A 181 -17.34 12.96 11.48
CA TRP A 181 -16.32 13.91 11.93
C TRP A 181 -15.09 13.29 12.59
N ILE A 182 -15.24 12.17 13.31
CA ILE A 182 -14.12 11.44 13.94
C ILE A 182 -13.02 11.09 12.93
N GLN A 183 -13.38 10.86 11.67
CA GLN A 183 -12.42 10.52 10.63
C GLN A 183 -11.46 11.68 10.29
N LEU A 184 -11.82 12.93 10.59
CA LEU A 184 -10.89 14.07 10.48
C LEU A 184 -9.68 13.89 11.42
N CYS A 185 -9.85 13.23 12.57
CA CYS A 185 -8.77 12.99 13.51
C CYS A 185 -7.70 12.04 12.97
N PHE A 186 -8.02 11.26 11.92
CA PHE A 186 -7.10 10.33 11.29
C PHE A 186 -6.25 10.95 10.21
N ILE A 187 -6.73 12.01 9.55
CA ILE A 187 -6.00 12.69 8.46
C ILE A 187 -4.58 13.09 8.88
N PRO A 188 -4.33 13.72 10.05
CA PRO A 188 -2.99 14.15 10.43
C PRO A 188 -1.98 13.01 10.48
N VAL A 189 -2.37 11.86 11.04
CA VAL A 189 -1.52 10.65 11.07
C VAL A 189 -1.27 10.15 9.67
N LEU A 190 -2.27 10.20 8.79
CA LEU A 190 -2.15 9.77 7.39
C LEU A 190 -1.31 10.73 6.54
N LEU A 191 -1.11 12.00 6.94
CA LEU A 191 -0.23 12.94 6.22
C LEU A 191 1.21 12.40 6.13
N LEU A 192 1.65 11.58 7.08
CA LEU A 192 2.95 10.91 7.12
C LEU A 192 3.15 9.89 5.97
N PHE A 193 2.07 9.45 5.32
CA PHE A 193 2.10 8.49 4.21
C PHE A 193 1.80 9.15 2.86
N SER A 194 1.49 10.44 2.85
CA SER A 194 1.01 11.17 1.66
C SER A 194 2.07 11.37 0.58
N GLN A 195 3.36 11.36 0.97
CA GLN A 195 4.50 11.62 0.08
C GLN A 195 4.95 10.39 -0.70
N SER A 196 4.55 9.19 -0.26
CA SER A 196 5.00 7.93 -0.87
C SER A 196 3.83 7.20 -1.53
N PRO A 197 4.06 6.38 -2.57
CA PRO A 197 3.07 5.49 -3.15
C PRO A 197 2.79 4.27 -2.26
N SER A 198 2.62 4.49 -0.96
CA SER A 198 2.42 3.41 0.00
C SER A 198 0.99 2.86 -0.09
N PRO A 199 0.81 1.53 -0.12
CA PRO A 199 -0.51 0.90 -0.04
C PRO A 199 -1.14 1.00 1.36
N ASP A 200 -0.43 1.49 2.39
CA ASP A 200 -0.96 1.56 3.76
C ASP A 200 -2.06 2.62 3.92
N LEU A 201 -1.84 3.80 3.36
CA LEU A 201 -2.82 4.89 3.37
C LEU A 201 -4.14 4.52 2.65
N PRO A 202 -4.14 3.97 1.42
CA PRO A 202 -5.37 3.63 0.74
C PRO A 202 -6.15 2.55 1.47
N VAL A 203 -5.50 1.54 2.05
CA VAL A 203 -6.25 0.52 2.77
C VAL A 203 -6.87 1.02 4.07
N ILE A 204 -6.19 1.91 4.80
CA ILE A 204 -6.75 2.53 6.02
C ILE A 204 -7.94 3.42 5.64
N THR A 205 -7.77 4.34 4.69
CA THR A 205 -8.83 5.29 4.30
C THR A 205 -10.05 4.58 3.71
N LEU A 206 -9.85 3.68 2.74
CA LEU A 206 -10.94 2.94 2.11
C LEU A 206 -11.63 1.99 3.11
N SER A 207 -10.90 1.34 4.01
CA SER A 207 -11.54 0.49 5.03
C SER A 207 -12.40 1.28 6.01
N LEU A 208 -12.00 2.50 6.39
CA LEU A 208 -12.79 3.38 7.24
C LEU A 208 -14.04 3.93 6.52
N ILE A 209 -13.96 4.16 5.21
CA ILE A 209 -15.13 4.47 4.37
C ILE A 209 -16.14 3.31 4.44
N ILE A 210 -15.70 2.10 4.12
CA ILE A 210 -16.57 0.91 4.11
C ILE A 210 -17.15 0.63 5.49
N LEU A 211 -16.32 0.73 6.54
CA LEU A 211 -16.77 0.55 7.93
C LEU A 211 -17.87 1.56 8.31
N ASN A 212 -17.70 2.83 7.95
CA ASN A 212 -18.70 3.86 8.24
C ASN A 212 -20.02 3.62 7.48
N GLU A 213 -19.97 3.18 6.22
CA GLU A 213 -21.18 2.81 5.47
C GLU A 213 -21.93 1.62 6.12
N ILE A 214 -21.20 0.62 6.62
CA ILE A 214 -21.81 -0.53 7.32
C ILE A 214 -22.48 -0.08 8.61
N ILE A 215 -21.81 0.73 9.43
CA ILE A 215 -22.38 1.23 10.70
C ILE A 215 -23.62 2.09 10.46
N LYS A 216 -23.64 2.85 9.36
CA LYS A 216 -24.82 3.63 8.94
C LYS A 216 -25.95 2.79 8.36
N GLY A 217 -25.78 1.47 8.26
CA GLY A 217 -26.83 0.55 7.85
C GLY A 217 -26.98 0.38 6.34
N ASN A 218 -25.91 0.56 5.56
CA ASN A 218 -25.93 0.26 4.13
C ASN A 218 -26.25 -1.23 3.91
N LYS A 219 -27.31 -1.50 3.12
CA LYS A 219 -27.84 -2.85 2.90
C LYS A 219 -27.22 -3.57 1.70
N ASN A 220 -26.40 -2.89 0.88
CA ASN A 220 -25.81 -3.48 -0.31
C ASN A 220 -24.60 -4.36 0.03
N ILE A 221 -24.88 -5.52 0.63
CA ILE A 221 -23.86 -6.44 1.14
C ILE A 221 -22.93 -6.99 0.05
N GLY A 222 -23.44 -7.15 -1.17
CA GLY A 222 -22.64 -7.62 -2.31
C GLY A 222 -21.55 -6.64 -2.70
N LEU A 223 -21.89 -5.35 -2.85
CA LEU A 223 -20.89 -4.32 -3.10
C LEU A 223 -19.98 -4.09 -1.91
N LEU A 224 -20.50 -4.09 -0.68
CA LEU A 224 -19.68 -3.99 0.53
C LEU A 224 -18.61 -5.09 0.59
N PHE A 225 -18.97 -6.33 0.26
CA PHE A 225 -18.02 -7.43 0.16
C PHE A 225 -17.03 -7.23 -0.99
N ALA A 226 -17.48 -6.82 -2.17
CA ALA A 226 -16.59 -6.56 -3.31
C ALA A 226 -15.55 -5.47 -3.00
N TYR A 227 -15.94 -4.37 -2.38
CA TYR A 227 -15.00 -3.34 -1.91
C TYR A 227 -14.06 -3.86 -0.82
N SER A 228 -14.54 -4.72 0.07
CA SER A 228 -13.71 -5.34 1.11
C SER A 228 -12.62 -6.23 0.50
N VAL A 229 -12.99 -7.05 -0.48
CA VAL A 229 -12.04 -7.89 -1.24
C VAL A 229 -11.09 -7.03 -2.07
N PHE A 230 -11.56 -5.93 -2.65
CA PHE A 230 -10.69 -4.97 -3.33
C PHE A 230 -9.62 -4.38 -2.38
N ILE A 231 -10.01 -3.95 -1.18
CA ILE A 231 -9.05 -3.45 -0.18
C ILE A 231 -8.06 -4.55 0.24
N PHE A 232 -8.53 -5.79 0.39
CA PHE A 232 -7.67 -6.95 0.61
C PHE A 232 -6.69 -7.19 -0.56
N SER A 233 -7.12 -7.00 -1.82
CA SER A 233 -6.26 -7.13 -2.99
C SER A 233 -5.16 -6.08 -3.08
N ILE A 234 -5.36 -4.90 -2.44
CA ILE A 234 -4.32 -3.89 -2.27
C ILE A 234 -3.31 -4.34 -1.22
N LYS A 235 -3.78 -4.82 -0.06
CA LYS A 235 -2.91 -5.31 1.02
C LYS A 235 -3.58 -6.49 1.77
N PRO A 236 -3.06 -7.72 1.65
CA PRO A 236 -3.68 -8.91 2.24
C PRO A 236 -3.85 -8.87 3.77
N THR A 237 -3.06 -8.05 4.47
CA THR A 237 -3.22 -7.85 5.92
C THR A 237 -4.54 -7.19 6.31
N MET A 238 -5.34 -6.73 5.35
CA MET A 238 -6.69 -6.19 5.57
C MET A 238 -7.78 -7.27 5.64
N ILE A 239 -7.39 -8.54 5.83
CA ILE A 239 -8.30 -9.70 5.92
C ILE A 239 -9.47 -9.53 6.90
N TRP A 240 -9.31 -8.69 7.93
CA TRP A 240 -10.39 -8.39 8.87
C TRP A 240 -11.64 -7.83 8.18
N LEU A 241 -11.51 -7.08 7.08
CA LEU A 241 -12.63 -6.41 6.44
C LEU A 241 -13.48 -7.36 5.57
N PRO A 242 -12.90 -8.22 4.69
CA PRO A 242 -13.65 -9.31 4.06
C PRO A 242 -14.30 -10.25 5.06
N VAL A 243 -13.57 -10.63 6.14
CA VAL A 243 -14.13 -11.47 7.22
C VAL A 243 -15.32 -10.76 7.87
N PHE A 244 -15.17 -9.47 8.22
CA PHE A 244 -16.23 -8.68 8.82
C PHE A 244 -17.47 -8.59 7.94
N THR A 245 -17.32 -8.25 6.66
CA THR A 245 -18.45 -8.14 5.73
C THR A 245 -19.12 -9.48 5.48
N PHE A 246 -18.35 -10.56 5.39
CA PHE A 246 -18.89 -11.92 5.32
C PHE A 246 -19.71 -12.27 6.57
N LEU A 247 -19.17 -12.05 7.76
CA LEU A 247 -19.87 -12.29 9.03
C LEU A 247 -21.14 -11.43 9.15
N CYS A 248 -21.09 -10.16 8.74
CA CYS A 248 -22.28 -9.31 8.67
C CYS A 248 -23.35 -9.87 7.73
N SER A 249 -22.95 -10.40 6.57
CA SER A 249 -23.90 -11.02 5.65
C SER A 249 -24.60 -12.23 6.27
N VAL A 250 -23.84 -13.11 6.93
CA VAL A 250 -24.37 -14.34 7.53
C VAL A 250 -25.27 -14.02 8.72
N PHE A 251 -24.80 -13.16 9.61
CA PHE A 251 -25.46 -12.96 10.91
C PHE A 251 -26.44 -11.78 10.95
N ILE A 252 -26.39 -10.81 10.03
CA ILE A 252 -27.25 -9.60 10.07
C ILE A 252 -28.19 -9.55 8.87
N PHE A 253 -27.67 -9.62 7.65
CA PHE A 253 -28.42 -9.25 6.44
C PHE A 253 -29.08 -10.43 5.69
N LYS A 254 -28.86 -11.66 6.15
CA LYS A 254 -29.22 -12.94 5.51
C LYS A 254 -28.43 -13.19 4.21
N PRO A 255 -27.90 -14.41 3.99
CA PRO A 255 -27.04 -14.68 2.84
C PRO A 255 -27.83 -14.75 1.52
N ASN A 256 -27.32 -14.06 0.49
CA ASN A 256 -27.69 -14.32 -0.90
C ASN A 256 -26.41 -14.52 -1.71
N TYR A 257 -26.13 -15.77 -2.11
CA TYR A 257 -24.89 -16.16 -2.76
C TYR A 257 -24.63 -15.43 -4.08
N LYS A 258 -25.69 -15.02 -4.81
CA LYS A 258 -25.57 -14.27 -6.07
C LYS A 258 -24.90 -12.90 -5.87
N HIS A 259 -25.01 -12.32 -4.67
CA HIS A 259 -24.45 -11.01 -4.38
C HIS A 259 -22.92 -11.03 -4.20
N PHE A 260 -22.30 -12.20 -4.03
CA PHE A 260 -20.85 -12.31 -3.81
C PHE A 260 -20.04 -12.47 -5.09
N ILE A 261 -20.68 -12.70 -6.24
CA ILE A 261 -20.00 -12.99 -7.52
C ILE A 261 -18.95 -11.94 -7.85
N PHE A 262 -19.30 -10.65 -7.73
CA PHE A 262 -18.37 -9.58 -8.06
C PHE A 262 -17.13 -9.57 -7.15
N GLY A 263 -17.30 -9.77 -5.84
CA GLY A 263 -16.17 -9.90 -4.92
C GLY A 263 -15.32 -11.15 -5.20
N ILE A 264 -15.94 -12.27 -5.56
CA ILE A 264 -15.21 -13.49 -5.93
C ILE A 264 -14.37 -13.26 -7.19
N LEU A 265 -14.89 -12.55 -8.20
CA LEU A 265 -14.12 -12.22 -9.41
C LEU A 265 -12.90 -11.34 -9.10
N ILE A 266 -13.02 -10.38 -8.18
CA ILE A 266 -11.88 -9.56 -7.72
C ILE A 266 -10.83 -10.45 -7.01
N LEU A 267 -11.28 -11.40 -6.18
CA LEU A 267 -10.39 -12.33 -5.50
C LEU A 267 -9.65 -13.24 -6.47
N LEU A 268 -10.35 -13.75 -7.50
CA LEU A 268 -9.74 -14.55 -8.55
C LEU A 268 -8.68 -13.75 -9.33
N LEU A 269 -8.97 -12.49 -9.69
CA LEU A 269 -7.99 -11.62 -10.35
C LEU A 269 -6.74 -11.42 -9.48
N PHE A 270 -6.92 -11.23 -8.16
CA PHE A 270 -5.82 -11.14 -7.21
C PHE A 270 -4.94 -12.41 -7.21
N PHE A 271 -5.54 -13.60 -7.16
CA PHE A 271 -4.80 -14.86 -7.20
C PHE A 271 -4.07 -15.07 -8.53
N ILE A 272 -4.73 -14.82 -9.67
CA ILE A 272 -4.12 -14.93 -11.00
C ILE A 272 -2.90 -14.01 -11.10
N LYS A 273 -3.03 -12.76 -10.66
CA LYS A 273 -1.93 -11.80 -10.65
C LYS A 273 -0.75 -12.27 -9.79
N ASN A 274 -1.00 -12.77 -8.58
CA ASN A 274 0.09 -13.26 -7.72
C ASN A 274 0.74 -14.53 -8.27
N ILE A 275 -0.03 -15.47 -8.82
CA ILE A 275 0.51 -16.66 -9.49
C ILE A 275 1.40 -16.24 -10.67
N TRP A 276 0.98 -15.24 -11.43
CA TRP A 276 1.76 -14.72 -12.55
C TRP A 276 3.09 -14.08 -12.10
N THR A 277 3.06 -13.21 -11.09
CA THR A 277 4.26 -12.47 -10.65
C THR A 277 5.18 -13.26 -9.71
N PHE A 278 4.61 -14.13 -8.86
CA PHE A 278 5.28 -14.82 -7.76
C PHE A 278 5.22 -16.36 -7.84
N GLY A 279 4.33 -16.94 -8.64
CA GLY A 279 4.18 -18.40 -8.73
C GLY A 279 3.31 -19.04 -7.65
N TYR A 280 2.90 -18.28 -6.62
CA TYR A 280 1.96 -18.71 -5.57
C TYR A 280 0.74 -17.76 -5.48
N PRO A 281 -0.43 -18.22 -5.00
CA PRO A 281 -1.64 -17.41 -4.91
C PRO A 281 -1.52 -16.18 -3.99
N VAL A 282 -0.72 -16.23 -2.93
CA VAL A 282 -0.61 -15.14 -1.94
C VAL A 282 0.85 -14.86 -1.62
N PHE A 283 1.36 -13.72 -2.07
CA PHE A 283 2.70 -13.26 -1.68
C PHE A 283 2.74 -12.83 -0.19
N PRO A 284 3.83 -13.09 0.56
CA PRO A 284 5.04 -13.85 0.20
C PRO A 284 4.94 -15.35 0.57
N VAL A 285 3.74 -15.88 0.76
CA VAL A 285 3.52 -17.20 1.35
C VAL A 285 3.59 -18.28 0.27
N ALA A 286 4.48 -19.26 0.45
CA ALA A 286 4.64 -20.42 -0.43
C ALA A 286 3.58 -21.52 -0.18
N LEU A 287 2.30 -21.14 -0.07
CA LEU A 287 1.17 -22.07 0.09
C LEU A 287 0.42 -22.22 -1.23
N GLY A 288 -0.09 -23.43 -1.51
CA GLY A 288 -0.84 -23.73 -2.74
C GLY A 288 0.06 -23.81 -3.98
N ASP A 289 1.16 -24.56 -3.87
CA ASP A 289 2.09 -24.79 -4.98
C ASP A 289 1.42 -25.59 -6.11
N LEU A 290 1.30 -24.97 -7.28
CA LEU A 290 0.73 -25.57 -8.49
C LEU A 290 1.80 -26.09 -9.46
N GLY A 291 3.08 -26.09 -9.05
CA GLY A 291 4.18 -26.62 -9.85
C GLY A 291 4.66 -25.72 -11.00
N PHE A 292 4.34 -24.41 -10.95
CA PHE A 292 4.77 -23.48 -12.00
C PHE A 292 6.30 -23.34 -12.08
N SER A 293 6.84 -23.31 -13.30
CA SER A 293 8.29 -23.26 -13.54
C SER A 293 8.96 -21.93 -13.20
N TRP A 294 8.18 -20.86 -13.03
CA TRP A 294 8.67 -19.52 -12.73
C TRP A 294 8.50 -19.11 -11.26
N LYS A 295 8.15 -20.05 -10.38
CA LYS A 295 8.14 -19.78 -8.93
C LYS A 295 9.58 -19.55 -8.42
N PRO A 296 9.78 -18.70 -7.40
CA PRO A 296 11.07 -18.51 -6.74
C PRO A 296 11.70 -19.81 -6.26
N ASN A 297 13.02 -19.80 -6.17
CA ASN A 297 13.77 -20.93 -5.65
C ASN A 297 13.43 -21.18 -4.15
N PRO A 298 13.25 -22.45 -3.72
CA PRO A 298 12.93 -22.77 -2.35
C PRO A 298 13.92 -22.23 -1.30
N GLU A 299 15.22 -22.18 -1.60
CA GLU A 299 16.23 -21.65 -0.66
C GLU A 299 16.09 -20.13 -0.51
N VAL A 300 15.83 -19.39 -1.58
CA VAL A 300 15.56 -17.94 -1.50
C VAL A 300 14.29 -17.65 -0.70
N LEU A 301 13.23 -18.45 -0.86
CA LEU A 301 12.02 -18.34 -0.05
C LEU A 301 12.29 -18.64 1.43
N LYS A 302 13.12 -19.64 1.71
CA LYS A 302 13.55 -19.99 3.07
C LYS A 302 14.34 -18.84 3.69
N ILE A 303 15.35 -18.29 3.00
CA ILE A 303 16.11 -17.11 3.44
C ILE A 303 15.17 -15.94 3.74
N SER A 304 14.24 -15.63 2.83
CA SER A 304 13.25 -14.57 3.05
C SER A 304 12.35 -14.83 4.26
N SER A 305 11.97 -16.08 4.51
CA SER A 305 11.16 -16.45 5.68
C SER A 305 11.92 -16.27 6.99
N GLN A 306 13.22 -16.62 7.00
CA GLN A 306 14.11 -16.41 8.14
C GLN A 306 14.26 -14.91 8.43
N TYR A 307 14.46 -14.08 7.41
CA TYR A 307 14.48 -12.63 7.55
C TYR A 307 13.16 -12.07 8.09
N ALA A 308 12.01 -12.60 7.67
CA ALA A 308 10.71 -12.15 8.20
C ALA A 308 10.56 -12.45 9.71
N ILE A 309 11.08 -13.59 10.16
CA ILE A 309 11.11 -13.98 11.58
C ILE A 309 12.06 -13.05 12.36
N GLN A 310 13.29 -12.82 11.88
CA GLN A 310 14.22 -11.89 12.51
C GLN A 310 13.66 -10.45 12.60
N LYS A 311 12.99 -9.98 11.54
CA LYS A 311 12.32 -8.66 11.53
C LYS A 311 11.21 -8.52 12.58
N THR A 312 10.61 -9.62 13.03
CA THR A 312 9.63 -9.60 14.13
C THR A 312 10.26 -9.09 15.42
N TYR A 313 11.55 -9.38 15.62
CA TYR A 313 12.35 -8.92 16.75
C TYR A 313 13.33 -7.81 16.36
N ASP A 314 12.99 -7.03 15.34
CA ASP A 314 13.82 -5.93 14.83
C ASP A 314 15.29 -6.30 14.52
N MET A 315 15.52 -7.54 14.09
CA MET A 315 16.86 -8.07 13.80
C MET A 315 17.81 -8.09 15.03
N GLN A 316 17.27 -8.02 16.26
CA GLN A 316 18.08 -8.08 17.49
C GLN A 316 18.61 -9.48 17.80
N TYR A 317 17.95 -10.51 17.26
CA TYR A 317 18.31 -11.91 17.45
C TYR A 317 18.49 -12.59 16.10
N THR A 318 19.43 -13.52 16.04
CA THR A 318 19.64 -14.42 14.91
C THR A 318 18.49 -15.42 14.80
N TYR A 319 18.35 -16.03 13.62
CA TYR A 319 17.31 -17.05 13.41
C TYR A 319 17.49 -18.26 14.36
N GLU A 320 18.72 -18.71 14.57
CA GLU A 320 19.05 -19.84 15.43
C GLU A 320 18.71 -19.57 16.91
N GLU A 321 18.89 -18.33 17.38
CA GLU A 321 18.49 -17.92 18.72
C GLU A 321 16.97 -17.91 18.87
N ILE A 322 16.24 -17.36 17.89
CA ILE A 322 14.78 -17.31 17.92
C ILE A 322 14.17 -18.72 17.93
N GLN A 323 14.77 -19.68 17.21
CA GLN A 323 14.34 -21.08 17.23
C GLN A 323 14.46 -21.74 18.62
N LYS A 324 15.36 -21.25 19.48
CA LYS A 324 15.55 -21.76 20.85
C LYS A 324 14.62 -21.10 21.87
N PHE A 325 13.86 -20.08 21.48
CA PHE A 325 12.95 -19.39 22.41
C PHE A 325 11.81 -20.32 22.83
N SER A 326 11.54 -20.34 24.14
CA SER A 326 10.26 -20.86 24.62
C SER A 326 9.13 -19.91 24.20
N SER A 327 7.87 -20.37 24.25
CA SER A 327 6.71 -19.50 24.00
C SER A 327 6.70 -18.27 24.92
N TYR A 328 7.22 -18.40 26.14
CA TYR A 328 7.36 -17.29 27.08
C TYR A 328 8.44 -16.30 26.62
N ASP A 329 9.62 -16.79 26.24
CA ASP A 329 10.72 -15.93 25.76
C ASP A 329 10.33 -15.19 24.49
N ALA A 330 9.63 -15.87 23.57
CA ALA A 330 9.15 -15.28 22.33
C ALA A 330 8.23 -14.07 22.58
N VAL A 331 7.32 -14.18 23.56
CA VAL A 331 6.41 -13.09 23.96
C VAL A 331 7.15 -12.00 24.72
N ARG A 332 8.00 -12.38 25.69
CA ARG A 332 8.79 -11.45 26.51
C ARG A 332 9.69 -10.59 25.63
N ASN A 333 10.43 -11.20 24.71
CA ASN A 333 11.37 -10.51 23.83
C ASN A 333 10.62 -9.60 22.84
N TRP A 334 9.43 -9.99 22.39
CA TRP A 334 8.60 -9.15 21.52
C TRP A 334 8.05 -7.91 22.22
N PHE A 335 7.74 -8.00 23.53
CA PHE A 335 7.36 -6.85 24.34
C PHE A 335 8.56 -6.02 24.83
N SER A 336 9.76 -6.60 24.84
CA SER A 336 10.99 -5.95 25.36
C SER A 336 11.87 -5.36 24.26
N LEU A 337 11.36 -5.25 23.02
CA LEU A 337 12.09 -4.63 21.92
C LEU A 337 12.52 -3.19 22.24
N GLU A 338 13.68 -2.80 21.73
CA GLU A 338 14.20 -1.46 21.97
C GLU A 338 13.37 -0.39 21.23
N GLY A 339 13.29 0.80 21.84
CA GLY A 339 12.69 1.99 21.23
C GLY A 339 11.16 1.98 21.20
N ILE A 340 10.58 2.54 20.13
CA ILE A 340 9.13 2.77 20.02
C ILE A 340 8.32 1.49 19.76
N LYS A 341 8.96 0.43 19.26
CA LYS A 341 8.27 -0.78 18.78
C LYS A 341 7.62 -1.56 19.92
N SER A 342 8.32 -1.76 21.05
CA SER A 342 7.74 -2.36 22.25
C SER A 342 6.52 -1.62 22.75
N LYS A 343 6.57 -0.28 22.79
CA LYS A 343 5.43 0.55 23.20
C LYS A 343 4.22 0.33 22.28
N ILE A 344 4.43 0.29 20.96
CA ILE A 344 3.35 0.01 19.99
C ILE A 344 2.77 -1.39 20.22
N ASN A 345 3.61 -2.40 20.45
CA ASN A 345 3.20 -3.78 20.70
C ASN A 345 2.34 -3.91 21.99
N ILE A 346 2.77 -3.26 23.08
CA ILE A 346 2.03 -3.23 24.35
C ILE A 346 0.68 -2.52 24.17
N ILE A 347 0.69 -1.33 23.55
CA ILE A 347 -0.53 -0.56 23.29
C ILE A 347 -1.49 -1.35 22.39
N PHE A 348 -0.98 -2.12 21.43
CA PHE A 348 -1.80 -2.97 20.57
C PHE A 348 -2.58 -4.01 21.38
N ILE A 349 -1.91 -4.79 22.22
CA ILE A 349 -2.58 -5.82 23.04
C ILE A 349 -3.54 -5.21 24.04
N LEU A 350 -3.16 -4.11 24.71
CA LEU A 350 -4.04 -3.38 25.61
C LEU A 350 -5.28 -2.82 24.89
N SER A 351 -5.11 -2.27 23.69
CA SER A 351 -6.22 -1.73 22.89
C SER A 351 -7.20 -2.82 22.48
N LEU A 352 -6.72 -4.01 22.11
CA LEU A 352 -7.56 -5.16 21.80
C LEU A 352 -8.33 -5.67 23.02
N ALA A 353 -7.67 -5.76 24.17
CA ALA A 353 -8.31 -6.18 25.42
C ALA A 353 -9.42 -5.19 25.83
N LEU A 354 -9.12 -3.89 25.83
CA LEU A 354 -10.08 -2.84 26.14
C LEU A 354 -11.25 -2.82 25.15
N PHE A 355 -10.97 -2.98 23.86
CA PHE A 355 -12.01 -3.03 22.84
C PHE A 355 -12.89 -4.27 22.97
N SER A 356 -12.33 -5.41 23.36
CA SER A 356 -13.08 -6.65 23.61
C SER A 356 -14.05 -6.49 24.78
N VAL A 357 -13.57 -5.92 25.90
CA VAL A 357 -14.43 -5.58 27.04
C VAL A 357 -15.53 -4.61 26.62
N PHE A 358 -15.18 -3.54 25.89
CA PHE A 358 -16.16 -2.59 25.35
C PHE A 358 -17.22 -3.25 24.47
N ALA A 359 -16.84 -4.17 23.59
CA ALA A 359 -17.76 -4.89 22.71
C ALA A 359 -18.74 -5.76 23.50
N ILE A 360 -18.28 -6.45 24.55
CA ILE A 360 -19.10 -7.25 25.47
C ILE A 360 -20.09 -6.34 26.22
N LEU A 361 -19.63 -5.21 26.75
CA LEU A 361 -20.47 -4.26 27.50
C LEU A 361 -21.55 -3.61 26.61
N LYS A 362 -21.20 -3.24 25.37
CA LYS A 362 -22.16 -2.60 24.46
C LYS A 362 -23.24 -3.55 23.94
N LYS A 363 -23.00 -4.87 23.91
CA LYS A 363 -23.93 -5.91 23.42
C LYS A 363 -24.53 -5.63 22.03
N LYS A 364 -23.85 -4.82 21.20
CA LYS A 364 -24.29 -4.52 19.83
C LYS A 364 -23.66 -5.49 18.85
N LYS A 365 -24.49 -6.23 18.12
CA LYS A 365 -24.06 -7.27 17.18
C LYS A 365 -22.98 -6.82 16.20
N ILE A 366 -23.12 -5.64 15.60
CA ILE A 366 -22.12 -5.08 14.67
C ILE A 366 -20.75 -4.90 15.36
N ILE A 367 -20.73 -4.33 16.57
CA ILE A 367 -19.49 -4.09 17.32
C ILE A 367 -18.83 -5.42 17.71
N THR A 368 -19.62 -6.41 18.12
CA THR A 368 -19.12 -7.76 18.40
C THR A 368 -18.49 -8.41 17.17
N LEU A 369 -19.11 -8.30 15.99
CA LEU A 369 -18.55 -8.83 14.74
C LEU A 369 -17.26 -8.12 14.31
N ILE A 370 -17.16 -6.80 14.51
CA ILE A 370 -15.91 -6.05 14.29
C ILE A 370 -14.83 -6.62 15.22
N CYS A 371 -15.13 -6.76 16.51
CA CYS A 371 -14.19 -7.30 17.50
C CYS A 371 -13.69 -8.70 17.10
N ILE A 372 -14.59 -9.62 16.74
CA ILE A 372 -14.22 -10.98 16.29
C ILE A 372 -13.30 -10.90 15.06
N SER A 373 -13.63 -10.05 14.09
CA SER A 373 -12.84 -9.91 12.85
C SER A 373 -11.43 -9.36 13.12
N LEU A 374 -11.31 -8.40 14.05
CA LEU A 374 -10.02 -7.87 14.48
C LEU A 374 -9.20 -8.90 15.26
N LEU A 375 -9.83 -9.72 16.11
CA LEU A 375 -9.15 -10.80 16.83
C LEU A 375 -8.62 -11.87 15.85
N ILE A 376 -9.43 -12.30 14.89
CA ILE A 376 -9.02 -13.25 13.84
C ILE A 376 -7.79 -12.71 13.09
N LYS A 377 -7.86 -11.46 12.62
CA LYS A 377 -6.72 -10.82 11.97
C LYS A 377 -5.49 -10.78 12.88
N SER A 378 -5.67 -10.40 14.13
CA SER A 378 -4.55 -10.22 15.07
C SER A 378 -3.83 -11.55 15.30
N ILE A 379 -4.58 -12.64 15.47
CA ILE A 379 -4.02 -13.99 15.56
C ILE A 379 -3.23 -14.35 14.29
N LEU A 380 -3.80 -14.11 13.10
CA LEU A 380 -3.12 -14.39 11.83
C LEU A 380 -1.82 -13.59 11.68
N VAL A 381 -1.86 -12.29 11.96
CA VAL A 381 -0.68 -11.42 11.84
C VAL A 381 0.40 -11.83 12.84
N LEU A 382 0.05 -12.11 14.09
CA LEU A 382 1.01 -12.56 15.11
C LEU A 382 1.62 -13.92 14.75
N ALA A 383 0.87 -14.81 14.09
CA ALA A 383 1.37 -16.11 13.64
C ALA A 383 2.34 -16.01 12.45
N PHE A 384 2.10 -15.12 11.49
CA PHE A 384 2.94 -15.00 10.29
C PHE A 384 4.14 -14.07 10.48
N SER A 385 3.93 -12.89 11.06
CA SER A 385 4.97 -11.90 11.32
C SER A 385 4.42 -10.79 12.22
N ALA A 386 4.85 -10.76 13.49
CA ALA A 386 4.35 -9.81 14.48
C ALA A 386 4.99 -8.41 14.34
N GLN A 387 4.99 -7.85 13.12
CA GLN A 387 5.47 -6.49 12.84
C GLN A 387 4.32 -5.48 12.93
N TYR A 388 4.58 -4.34 13.57
CA TYR A 388 3.56 -3.30 13.79
C TYR A 388 2.92 -2.74 12.52
N ARG A 389 3.61 -2.76 11.37
CA ARG A 389 3.05 -2.29 10.09
C ARG A 389 1.84 -3.11 9.62
N PHE A 390 1.69 -4.35 10.11
CA PHE A 390 0.63 -5.25 9.68
C PHE A 390 -0.65 -5.13 10.52
N PHE A 391 -0.56 -4.46 11.69
CA PHE A 391 -1.70 -4.25 12.59
C PHE A 391 -1.96 -2.78 12.93
N ILE A 392 -1.24 -1.81 12.35
CA ILE A 392 -1.46 -0.38 12.60
C ILE A 392 -2.89 0.08 12.27
N ASP A 393 -3.53 -0.51 11.25
CA ASP A 393 -4.91 -0.21 10.87
C ASP A 393 -5.93 -0.62 11.94
N VAL A 394 -5.59 -1.58 12.81
CA VAL A 394 -6.45 -1.99 13.93
C VAL A 394 -6.71 -0.82 14.88
N PHE A 395 -5.70 0.02 15.13
CA PHE A 395 -5.87 1.22 15.95
C PHE A 395 -6.91 2.17 15.35
N PHE A 396 -6.87 2.41 14.05
CA PHE A 396 -7.84 3.28 13.37
C PHE A 396 -9.26 2.76 13.53
N VAL A 397 -9.46 1.44 13.38
CA VAL A 397 -10.78 0.81 13.55
C VAL A 397 -11.26 0.95 14.99
N ILE A 398 -10.42 0.61 15.98
CA ILE A 398 -10.78 0.70 17.40
C ILE A 398 -11.13 2.14 17.77
N PHE A 399 -10.28 3.10 17.42
CA PHE A 399 -10.53 4.52 17.70
C PHE A 399 -11.78 5.03 17.00
N PHE A 400 -12.04 4.61 15.77
CA PHE A 400 -13.24 5.01 15.03
C PHE A 400 -14.51 4.58 15.76
N ILE A 401 -14.55 3.34 16.28
CA ILE A 401 -15.73 2.83 17.00
C ILE A 401 -15.88 3.47 18.37
N LEU A 402 -14.79 3.62 19.14
CA LEU A 402 -14.85 4.19 20.49
C LEU A 402 -15.28 5.66 20.48
N PHE A 403 -14.86 6.43 19.47
CA PHE A 403 -15.07 7.87 19.38
C PHE A 403 -16.03 8.29 18.25
N ILE A 404 -16.92 7.39 17.81
CA ILE A 404 -17.82 7.66 16.69
C ILE A 404 -18.76 8.86 16.90
N GLN A 405 -19.01 9.22 18.17
CA GLN A 405 -19.87 10.34 18.56
C GLN A 405 -19.12 11.69 18.68
N LEU A 406 -17.85 11.75 18.26
CA LEU A 406 -17.06 12.98 18.36
C LEU A 406 -17.68 14.12 17.52
N SER A 407 -17.76 15.31 18.11
CA SER A 407 -18.36 16.48 17.45
C SER A 407 -17.44 17.06 16.36
N LYS A 408 -18.03 17.78 15.40
CA LYS A 408 -17.27 18.50 14.35
C LYS A 408 -16.21 19.43 14.95
N ARG A 409 -16.58 20.21 15.97
CA ARG A 409 -15.67 21.17 16.64
C ARG A 409 -14.46 20.44 17.23
N ASN A 410 -14.69 19.39 18.02
CA ASN A 410 -13.60 18.66 18.67
C ASN A 410 -12.70 17.97 17.65
N SER A 411 -13.30 17.41 16.60
CA SER A 411 -12.55 16.77 15.51
C SER A 411 -11.68 17.77 14.74
N LEU A 412 -12.16 18.99 14.50
CA LEU A 412 -11.38 20.06 13.86
C LEU A 412 -10.25 20.59 14.75
N VAL A 413 -10.47 20.71 16.06
CA VAL A 413 -9.42 21.10 17.01
C VAL A 413 -8.31 20.05 17.03
N PHE A 414 -8.68 18.77 17.15
CA PHE A 414 -7.74 17.66 17.13
C PHE A 414 -6.97 17.60 15.80
N PHE A 415 -7.69 17.70 14.67
CA PHE A 415 -7.10 17.77 13.34
C PHE A 415 -6.07 18.89 13.24
N SER A 416 -6.43 20.10 13.67
CA SER A 416 -5.56 21.29 13.56
C SER A 416 -4.30 21.13 14.42
N ALA A 417 -4.46 20.72 15.68
CA ALA A 417 -3.35 20.55 16.61
C ALA A 417 -2.36 19.47 16.12
N LEU A 418 -2.87 18.31 15.71
CA LEU A 418 -2.02 17.22 15.25
C LEU A 418 -1.42 17.48 13.87
N SER A 419 -2.13 18.17 12.97
CA SER A 419 -1.57 18.58 11.67
C SER A 419 -0.42 19.56 11.85
N PHE A 420 -0.54 20.52 12.78
CA PHE A 420 0.54 21.45 13.11
C PHE A 420 1.78 20.70 13.61
N MET A 421 1.58 19.71 14.50
CA MET A 421 2.67 18.84 14.97
C MET A 421 3.34 18.08 13.81
N VAL A 422 2.56 17.46 12.91
CA VAL A 422 3.09 16.71 11.77
C VAL A 422 3.83 17.62 10.79
N ILE A 423 3.30 18.80 10.50
CA ILE A 423 3.99 19.81 9.69
C ILE A 423 5.31 20.21 10.34
N GLY A 424 5.34 20.42 11.66
CA GLY A 424 6.56 20.71 12.41
C GLY A 424 7.60 19.59 12.26
N VAL A 425 7.17 18.34 12.42
CA VAL A 425 8.04 17.16 12.25
C VAL A 425 8.63 17.07 10.84
N LEU A 426 7.80 17.24 9.80
CA LEU A 426 8.25 17.16 8.40
C LEU A 426 9.16 18.33 8.03
N SER A 427 8.90 19.53 8.57
CA SER A 427 9.66 20.73 8.27
C SER A 427 11.01 20.75 9.00
N PHE A 428 11.07 20.22 10.23
CA PHE A 428 12.25 20.23 11.09
C PHE A 428 12.62 18.80 11.57
N PRO A 429 13.07 17.92 10.66
CA PRO A 429 13.31 16.51 10.99
C PRO A 429 14.48 16.28 11.97
N ASN A 430 15.38 17.25 12.12
CA ASN A 430 16.50 17.17 13.08
C ASN A 430 16.02 16.94 14.51
N PHE A 431 14.87 17.52 14.90
CA PHE A 431 14.27 17.26 16.20
C PHE A 431 13.96 15.76 16.37
N ILE A 432 13.30 15.13 15.40
CA ILE A 432 12.99 13.70 15.48
C ILE A 432 14.26 12.84 15.50
N ARG A 433 15.27 13.18 14.70
CA ARG A 433 16.54 12.44 14.67
C ARG A 433 17.28 12.49 16.00
N GLN A 434 17.26 13.64 16.68
CA GLN A 434 17.92 13.82 17.98
C GLN A 434 17.13 13.18 19.13
N TYR A 435 15.81 13.38 19.19
CA TYR A 435 14.98 12.94 20.33
C TYR A 435 14.41 11.52 20.17
N ILE A 436 14.32 10.99 18.95
CA ILE A 436 13.83 9.64 18.65
C ILE A 436 14.78 8.93 17.67
N PRO A 437 16.04 8.65 18.06
CA PRO A 437 17.03 8.04 17.17
C PRO A 437 16.64 6.63 16.71
N SER A 438 15.77 5.94 17.45
CA SER A 438 15.22 4.63 17.06
C SER A 438 14.31 4.71 15.81
N PHE A 439 13.83 5.89 15.43
CA PHE A 439 13.04 6.11 14.22
C PHE A 439 13.94 6.29 12.99
N LYS A 440 14.56 5.18 12.54
CA LYS A 440 15.46 5.13 11.38
C LYS A 440 14.91 5.82 10.10
N PRO A 441 13.61 5.72 9.74
CA PRO A 441 13.08 6.42 8.56
C PRO A 441 13.22 7.94 8.62
N GLY A 442 13.36 8.53 9.83
CA GLY A 442 13.60 9.96 10.01
C GLY A 442 14.89 10.47 9.34
N ASN A 443 15.85 9.59 9.04
CA ASN A 443 17.07 9.93 8.33
C ASN A 443 16.83 10.30 6.85
N PHE A 444 15.71 9.86 6.27
CA PHE A 444 15.31 10.20 4.90
C PHE A 444 14.40 11.44 4.83
N MET A 445 14.08 12.07 5.96
CA MET A 445 13.32 13.32 5.95
C MET A 445 14.27 14.51 5.72
N ALA A 446 14.11 15.25 4.64
CA ALA A 446 15.04 16.34 4.27
C ALA A 446 14.60 17.75 4.74
N GLY A 447 13.45 17.89 5.39
CA GLY A 447 12.93 19.18 5.84
C GLY A 447 12.21 19.97 4.75
N PHE A 448 11.87 21.21 5.09
CA PHE A 448 11.24 22.15 4.17
C PHE A 448 12.23 22.69 3.13
N LYS A 449 11.82 22.73 1.87
CA LYS A 449 12.54 23.39 0.77
C LYS A 449 11.58 24.28 -0.01
N LYS A 450 12.01 25.47 -0.43
CA LYS A 450 11.14 26.44 -1.12
C LYS A 450 10.55 25.88 -2.42
N GLU A 451 11.30 25.02 -3.11
CA GLU A 451 10.88 24.37 -4.34
C GLU A 451 9.63 23.50 -4.15
N GLN A 452 9.39 22.99 -2.93
CA GLN A 452 8.22 22.20 -2.56
C GLN A 452 6.91 22.94 -2.77
N LEU A 453 6.91 24.27 -2.70
CA LEU A 453 5.72 25.08 -2.98
C LEU A 453 5.32 24.98 -4.46
N TYR A 454 6.28 24.89 -5.37
CA TYR A 454 5.99 24.69 -6.79
C TYR A 454 5.82 23.20 -7.14
N LYS A 455 6.87 22.39 -6.93
CA LYS A 455 6.99 21.00 -7.36
C LYS A 455 7.23 20.06 -6.16
N PRO A 456 6.54 18.90 -6.06
CA PRO A 456 6.85 17.91 -5.03
C PRO A 456 8.31 17.48 -5.04
N SER A 457 8.92 17.30 -3.88
CA SER A 457 10.30 16.85 -3.76
C SER A 457 10.46 15.37 -4.08
N THR A 458 11.47 15.05 -4.90
CA THR A 458 11.83 13.69 -5.29
C THR A 458 13.31 13.44 -5.07
N TYR A 459 13.67 12.20 -4.74
CA TYR A 459 15.07 11.78 -4.71
C TYR A 459 15.54 11.42 -6.11
N HIS A 460 16.81 11.74 -6.39
CA HIS A 460 17.51 11.36 -7.60
C HIS A 460 18.91 10.92 -7.18
N TYR A 461 19.23 9.67 -7.48
CA TYR A 461 20.48 8.99 -7.23
C TYR A 461 21.26 8.81 -8.54
N ASN A 462 20.67 8.17 -9.56
CA ASN A 462 21.21 7.98 -10.92
C ASN A 462 22.65 7.43 -11.02
N LYS A 463 23.19 6.82 -9.95
CA LYS A 463 24.52 6.21 -9.93
C LYS A 463 24.39 4.70 -9.93
N PHE A 464 24.70 4.08 -11.06
CA PHE A 464 24.61 2.63 -11.22
C PHE A 464 25.74 2.08 -12.07
N GLU A 465 25.98 0.77 -11.95
CA GLU A 465 26.80 0.00 -12.87
C GLU A 465 25.94 -1.05 -13.57
N THR A 466 26.35 -1.39 -14.79
CA THR A 466 25.68 -2.37 -15.62
C THR A 466 26.53 -3.62 -15.70
N PHE A 467 25.90 -4.76 -15.46
CA PHE A 467 26.52 -6.08 -15.52
C PHE A 467 25.73 -7.01 -16.44
N ARG A 468 26.35 -8.14 -16.76
CA ARG A 468 25.72 -9.23 -17.50
C ARG A 468 26.19 -10.55 -16.93
N THR A 469 25.23 -11.42 -16.63
CA THR A 469 25.48 -12.80 -16.19
C THR A 469 24.52 -13.71 -16.93
N GLY A 470 25.05 -14.69 -17.66
CA GLY A 470 24.26 -15.50 -18.60
C GLY A 470 23.59 -14.62 -19.67
N ASN A 471 22.26 -14.71 -19.77
CA ASN A 471 21.46 -13.94 -20.72
C ASN A 471 20.81 -12.68 -20.15
N LEU A 472 20.93 -12.43 -18.85
CA LEU A 472 20.39 -11.25 -18.20
C LEU A 472 21.43 -10.12 -18.15
N LYS A 473 21.07 -8.96 -18.71
CA LYS A 473 21.75 -7.68 -18.52
C LYS A 473 21.00 -6.88 -17.47
N PHE A 474 21.67 -6.42 -16.42
CA PHE A 474 21.03 -5.79 -15.28
C PHE A 474 21.89 -4.66 -14.69
N ASN A 475 21.24 -3.76 -13.98
CA ASN A 475 21.85 -2.61 -13.32
C ASN A 475 21.82 -2.76 -11.80
N ILE A 476 22.81 -2.17 -11.13
CA ILE A 476 22.91 -2.11 -9.68
C ILE A 476 23.30 -0.70 -9.28
N SER A 477 22.58 -0.11 -8.32
CA SER A 477 22.99 1.13 -7.66
C SER A 477 24.38 1.01 -7.01
N LYS A 478 25.26 1.99 -7.23
CA LYS A 478 26.52 2.13 -6.47
C LYS A 478 26.21 2.57 -5.05
N ASP A 479 26.93 2.14 -4.02
CA ASP A 479 26.90 2.70 -2.64
C ASP A 479 25.51 2.86 -2.01
N TYR A 480 24.51 2.14 -2.54
CA TYR A 480 23.13 2.27 -2.12
C TYR A 480 22.37 0.98 -2.38
N PRO A 481 21.64 0.44 -1.38
CA PRO A 481 21.09 -0.91 -1.45
C PRO A 481 19.83 -1.05 -2.33
N PHE A 482 19.21 0.05 -2.78
CA PHE A 482 17.95 0.02 -3.52
C PHE A 482 18.06 0.63 -4.93
N ASN A 483 17.13 0.28 -5.83
CA ASN A 483 17.18 0.64 -7.25
C ASN A 483 16.01 1.53 -7.71
N PHE A 484 15.52 2.43 -6.86
CA PHE A 484 14.28 3.18 -7.09
C PHE A 484 14.26 4.08 -8.32
N ASP A 485 15.41 4.59 -8.76
CA ASP A 485 15.55 5.42 -9.95
C ASP A 485 16.51 4.83 -10.99
N THR A 486 17.05 3.64 -10.73
CA THR A 486 17.99 2.94 -11.62
C THR A 486 17.25 2.39 -12.85
N PRO A 487 17.83 2.48 -14.07
CA PRO A 487 17.20 1.93 -15.28
C PRO A 487 16.93 0.42 -15.17
N LEU A 488 15.80 -0.03 -15.74
CA LEU A 488 15.44 -1.45 -15.69
C LEU A 488 16.15 -2.25 -16.81
N PRO A 489 16.40 -3.55 -16.61
CA PRO A 489 16.24 -4.31 -15.37
C PRO A 489 17.27 -3.90 -14.31
N ALA A 490 16.85 -3.84 -13.04
CA ALA A 490 17.72 -3.56 -11.90
C ALA A 490 17.52 -4.61 -10.81
N ILE A 491 18.60 -5.00 -10.13
CA ILE A 491 18.61 -6.02 -9.08
C ILE A 491 19.23 -5.43 -7.82
N SER A 492 18.55 -5.55 -6.68
CA SER A 492 19.08 -4.99 -5.42
C SER A 492 20.26 -5.83 -4.95
N SER A 493 21.31 -5.19 -4.42
CA SER A 493 22.56 -5.86 -4.06
C SER A 493 22.37 -7.03 -3.09
N GLY A 494 21.41 -6.93 -2.17
CA GLY A 494 21.02 -8.02 -1.27
C GLY A 494 20.56 -9.29 -1.99
N TYR A 495 19.76 -9.17 -3.06
CA TYR A 495 19.27 -10.34 -3.79
C TYR A 495 20.37 -11.04 -4.59
N ILE A 496 21.37 -10.30 -5.08
CA ILE A 496 22.53 -10.90 -5.74
C ILE A 496 23.33 -11.77 -4.76
N LEU A 497 23.48 -11.31 -3.51
CA LEU A 497 24.13 -12.08 -2.46
C LEU A 497 23.36 -13.37 -2.16
N ASP A 498 22.03 -13.27 -2.01
CA ASP A 498 21.15 -14.43 -1.74
C ASP A 498 21.17 -15.45 -2.89
N ASP A 499 21.19 -14.97 -4.13
CA ASP A 499 21.24 -15.80 -5.34
C ASP A 499 22.55 -16.58 -5.46
N VAL A 500 23.70 -15.89 -5.26
CA VAL A 500 25.02 -16.52 -5.30
C VAL A 500 25.18 -17.56 -4.18
N GLN A 501 24.69 -17.26 -2.97
CA GLN A 501 24.68 -18.21 -1.86
C GLN A 501 23.81 -19.44 -2.16
N SER A 502 22.70 -19.23 -2.86
CA SER A 502 21.76 -20.28 -3.29
C SER A 502 22.22 -21.03 -4.55
N GLY A 503 23.34 -20.63 -5.17
CA GLY A 503 23.87 -21.24 -6.38
C GLY A 503 22.98 -21.07 -7.61
N ILE A 504 22.16 -20.01 -7.63
CA ILE A 504 21.21 -19.72 -8.71
C ILE A 504 21.31 -18.27 -9.17
N PHE A 505 20.70 -17.95 -10.31
CA PHE A 505 20.55 -16.58 -10.77
C PHE A 505 19.35 -16.43 -11.74
N PRO A 506 18.63 -15.29 -11.73
CA PRO A 506 17.57 -15.00 -12.69
C PRO A 506 18.08 -14.94 -14.13
N GLN A 507 17.28 -15.49 -15.04
CA GLN A 507 17.52 -15.50 -16.47
C GLN A 507 16.20 -15.24 -17.20
N TYR A 508 16.28 -14.63 -18.39
CA TYR A 508 15.12 -14.50 -19.25
C TYR A 508 14.67 -15.88 -19.74
N ILE A 509 13.35 -16.09 -19.78
CA ILE A 509 12.75 -17.23 -20.47
C ILE A 509 13.02 -17.13 -21.98
N ASP A 510 13.00 -15.90 -22.52
CA ASP A 510 13.31 -15.59 -23.92
C ASP A 510 14.10 -14.28 -23.97
N GLU A 511 15.33 -14.37 -24.46
CA GLU A 511 16.28 -13.25 -24.55
C GLU A 511 15.78 -12.08 -25.38
N LYS A 512 14.92 -12.36 -26.37
CA LYS A 512 14.38 -11.33 -27.26
C LYS A 512 13.10 -10.71 -26.72
N ASN A 513 12.48 -11.31 -25.70
CA ASN A 513 11.19 -10.87 -25.20
C ASN A 513 11.04 -11.04 -23.69
N ILE A 514 11.36 -9.97 -22.95
CA ILE A 514 11.19 -9.89 -21.50
C ILE A 514 9.76 -10.16 -21.02
N LYS A 515 8.73 -9.90 -21.84
CA LYS A 515 7.32 -10.18 -21.47
C LYS A 515 7.05 -11.67 -21.27
N LYS A 516 7.85 -12.56 -21.88
CA LYS A 516 7.69 -14.01 -21.63
C LYS A 516 8.06 -14.40 -20.20
N GLY A 517 8.83 -13.57 -19.50
CA GLY A 517 9.10 -13.67 -18.07
C GLY A 517 10.52 -14.06 -17.71
N LEU A 518 10.70 -14.27 -16.41
CA LEU A 518 11.96 -14.59 -15.76
C LEU A 518 11.85 -15.92 -15.01
N ILE A 519 12.94 -16.70 -15.02
CA ILE A 519 13.11 -17.94 -14.25
C ILE A 519 14.49 -17.92 -13.60
N TRP A 520 14.65 -18.59 -12.47
CA TRP A 520 15.98 -18.85 -11.93
C TRP A 520 16.61 -20.06 -12.65
N LYS A 521 17.93 -20.03 -12.82
CA LYS A 521 18.74 -21.18 -13.28
C LYS A 521 19.90 -21.41 -12.32
N LYS A 522 20.39 -22.66 -12.25
CA LYS A 522 21.62 -22.96 -11.51
C LYS A 522 22.80 -22.27 -12.18
N LEU A 523 23.67 -21.68 -11.37
CA LEU A 523 24.87 -21.01 -11.84
C LEU A 523 25.90 -22.02 -12.36
N THR A 524 26.49 -21.71 -13.52
CA THR A 524 27.72 -22.36 -13.96
C THR A 524 28.93 -21.82 -13.18
N ALA A 525 30.05 -22.54 -13.19
CA ALA A 525 31.28 -22.08 -12.53
C ALA A 525 31.76 -20.72 -13.06
N LYS A 526 31.54 -20.45 -14.35
CA LYS A 526 31.87 -19.17 -14.98
C LYS A 526 30.96 -18.04 -14.47
N GLU A 527 29.65 -18.23 -14.52
CA GLU A 527 28.67 -17.23 -14.07
C GLU A 527 28.82 -16.94 -12.57
N LYS A 528 29.15 -17.95 -11.77
CA LYS A 528 29.45 -17.77 -10.34
C LYS A 528 30.65 -16.82 -10.14
N LYS A 529 31.73 -17.03 -10.88
CA LYS A 529 32.92 -16.15 -10.84
C LYS A 529 32.60 -14.74 -11.33
N GLU A 530 31.74 -14.61 -12.35
CA GLU A 530 31.25 -13.30 -12.82
C GLU A 530 30.50 -12.57 -11.70
N LEU A 531 29.56 -13.21 -11.03
CA LEU A 531 28.82 -12.61 -9.92
C LEU A 531 29.67 -12.33 -8.68
N GLU A 532 30.67 -13.16 -8.38
CA GLU A 532 31.63 -12.88 -7.31
C GLU A 532 32.43 -11.59 -7.59
N ASN A 533 32.80 -11.33 -8.86
CA ASN A 533 33.42 -10.07 -9.25
C ASN A 533 32.46 -8.88 -9.07
N VAL A 534 31.18 -9.05 -9.39
CA VAL A 534 30.14 -8.04 -9.15
C VAL A 534 30.01 -7.75 -7.65
N ILE A 535 29.99 -8.78 -6.80
CA ILE A 535 29.92 -8.61 -5.34
C ILE A 535 31.17 -7.87 -4.83
N ASN A 536 32.34 -8.18 -5.37
CA ASN A 536 33.58 -7.49 -4.99
C ASN A 536 33.60 -6.03 -5.43
N SER A 537 33.03 -5.68 -6.61
CA SER A 537 32.90 -4.28 -7.01
C SER A 537 31.94 -3.54 -6.08
N ILE A 538 30.81 -4.13 -5.70
CA ILE A 538 29.88 -3.56 -4.73
C ILE A 538 30.60 -3.30 -3.38
N LYS A 539 31.25 -4.32 -2.81
CA LYS A 539 31.91 -4.23 -1.49
C LYS A 539 33.11 -3.28 -1.45
N ASN A 540 33.83 -3.11 -2.56
CA ASN A 540 34.96 -2.19 -2.63
C ASN A 540 34.54 -0.72 -2.73
N THR A 541 33.26 -0.45 -3.04
CA THR A 541 32.72 0.91 -3.09
C THR A 541 32.13 1.34 -1.73
N ASP A 542 31.77 0.38 -0.87
CA ASP A 542 31.35 0.60 0.54
C ASP A 542 32.53 0.92 1.51
N LYS A 543 33.78 0.98 1.03
CA LYS A 543 34.96 1.45 1.77
C LYS A 543 35.33 2.86 1.34
#